data_AF-A0A937KG90-F1
#
_entry.id   AF-A0A937KG90-F1
#
_cell.length_a   1.000
_cell.length_b   1.000
_cell.length_c   1.000
_cell.angle_alpha   90.00
_cell.angle_beta   90.00
_cell.angle_gamma   90.00
#
_symmetry.space_group_name_H-M   'P 1'
#
loop_
_entity.id
_entity.type
_entity.pdbx_description
1 polymer ?
#
loop_
_entity_poly.entity_id
_entity_poly.type
_entity_poly.pdbx_seq_one_letter_code
_entity_poly.pdbx_strand_id
1 'polypeptide(L)' 'MNKSPFVDKEKIHENKFAFAIYDGFPVSKGHSLVIPKRIVSSVFDLNDDEYNHIFILLRDVKKILLEK' A
#
# COMPACT_ATOMS: atom_id res chain seq x y z
N MET A 1 3.90 -16.44 13.82
CA MET A 1 2.61 -15.83 14.22
C MET A 1 2.59 -14.37 13.74
N ASN A 2 1.59 -14.06 12.91
CA ASN A 2 1.11 -12.74 12.46
C ASN A 2 2.14 -11.64 12.12
N LYS A 3 3.12 -11.91 11.25
CA LYS A 3 3.89 -10.85 10.57
C LYS A 3 3.45 -10.77 9.11
N SER A 4 3.08 -9.58 8.65
CA SER A 4 2.81 -9.36 7.22
C SER A 4 4.09 -9.63 6.41
N PRO A 5 4.02 -10.35 5.28
CA PRO A 5 5.19 -10.62 4.44
C PRO A 5 5.73 -9.36 3.75
N PHE A 6 5.02 -8.24 3.87
CA PHE A 6 5.30 -6.99 3.17
C PHE A 6 5.94 -5.92 4.05
N VAL A 7 5.95 -6.08 5.39
CA VAL A 7 6.29 -4.99 6.31
C VAL A 7 7.76 -4.55 6.24
N ASP A 8 8.65 -5.48 5.87
CA ASP A 8 10.10 -5.23 5.79
C ASP A 8 10.56 -4.85 4.37
N LYS A 9 9.62 -4.69 3.43
CA LYS A 9 9.95 -4.32 2.04
C LYS A 9 10.23 -2.82 1.92
N GLU A 10 11.09 -2.45 0.97
CA GLU A 10 11.35 -1.05 0.65
C GLU A 10 10.08 -0.36 0.17
N LYS A 11 9.76 0.78 0.78
CA LYS A 11 8.51 1.50 0.56
C LYS A 11 8.72 2.59 -0.49
N ILE A 12 7.81 2.66 -1.45
CA ILE A 12 7.70 3.78 -2.39
C ILE A 12 7.25 5.03 -1.63
N HIS A 13 6.21 4.88 -0.81
CA HIS A 13 5.64 5.93 0.03
C HIS A 13 4.79 5.32 1.14
N GLU A 14 4.50 6.08 2.19
CA GLU A 14 3.60 5.64 3.26
C GLU A 14 2.89 6.83 3.91
N ASN A 15 1.75 6.55 4.53
CA ASN A 15 1.03 7.51 5.36
C ASN A 15 0.71 6.91 6.74
N LYS A 16 -0.20 7.53 7.49
CA LYS A 16 -0.58 7.09 8.84
C LYS A 16 -1.08 5.63 8.88
N PHE A 17 -1.85 5.19 7.88
CA PHE A 17 -2.59 3.92 7.93
C PHE A 17 -2.12 2.88 6.91
N ALA A 18 -1.39 3.28 5.87
CA ALA A 18 -0.98 2.38 4.80
C ALA A 18 0.44 2.69 4.30
N PHE A 19 1.02 1.74 3.57
CA PHE A 19 2.28 1.88 2.87
C PHE A 19 2.19 1.27 1.48
N ALA A 20 3.04 1.72 0.56
CA ALA A 20 3.10 1.25 -0.81
C ALA A 20 4.48 0.67 -1.13
N ILE A 21 4.52 -0.44 -1.85
CA ILE A 21 5.73 -1.14 -2.27
C ILE A 21 5.62 -1.52 -3.75
N TYR A 22 6.74 -1.77 -4.42
CA TYR A 22 6.71 -2.42 -5.73
C TYR A 22 6.30 -3.88 -5.59
N ASP A 23 5.51 -4.38 -6.54
CA ASP A 23 5.14 -5.79 -6.59
C ASP A 23 6.36 -6.67 -6.94
N GLY A 24 6.47 -7.84 -6.32
CA GLY A 24 7.56 -8.80 -6.60
C GLY A 24 7.41 -9.56 -7.92
N PHE A 25 6.20 -9.56 -8.49
CA PHE A 25 5.82 -10.21 -9.74
C PHE A 25 5.06 -9.20 -10.64
N PRO A 26 5.73 -8.11 -11.07
CA PRO A 26 5.05 -7.02 -11.75
C PRO A 26 4.59 -7.42 -13.17
N VAL A 27 3.30 -7.22 -13.46
CA VAL A 27 2.75 -7.39 -14.83
C VAL A 27 2.88 -6.15 -15.73
N SER A 28 3.31 -5.01 -15.17
CA SER A 28 3.52 -3.76 -15.91
C SER A 28 4.53 -2.86 -15.19
N LYS A 29 5.12 -1.89 -15.91
CA LYS A 29 6.06 -0.92 -15.31
C LYS A 29 5.35 -0.13 -14.21
N GLY A 30 5.96 -0.09 -13.03
CA GLY A 30 5.44 0.64 -11.88
C GLY A 30 4.32 -0.09 -11.12
N HIS A 31 4.02 -1.35 -11.43
CA HIS A 31 3.07 -2.15 -10.65
C HIS A 31 3.47 -2.13 -9.16
N SER A 32 2.56 -1.62 -8.35
CA SER A 32 2.76 -1.38 -6.92
C SER A 32 1.56 -1.89 -6.13
N LEU A 33 1.82 -2.32 -4.90
CA LEU A 33 0.81 -2.72 -3.92
C LEU A 33 0.63 -1.62 -2.88
N VAL A 34 -0.61 -1.31 -2.50
CA VAL A 34 -0.94 -0.44 -1.36
C VAL A 34 -1.56 -1.30 -0.26
N ILE A 35 -0.96 -1.28 0.91
CA ILE A 35 -1.21 -2.26 1.97
C ILE A 35 -1.47 -1.53 3.29
N PRO A 36 -2.54 -1.86 4.04
CA PRO A 36 -2.77 -1.30 5.37
C PRO A 36 -1.68 -1.74 6.33
N LYS A 37 -1.30 -0.86 7.27
CA LYS A 37 -0.34 -1.16 8.33
C LYS A 37 -0.92 -2.13 9.36
N ARG A 38 -2.22 -2.02 9.63
CA ARG A 38 -2.95 -2.98 10.48
C ARG A 38 -3.14 -4.28 9.71
N ILE A 39 -2.81 -5.40 10.36
CA ILE A 39 -3.01 -6.73 9.79
C ILE A 39 -4.50 -7.07 9.85
N VAL A 40 -5.12 -7.20 8.69
CA VAL A 40 -6.51 -7.61 8.50
C VAL A 40 -6.61 -8.69 7.43
N SER A 41 -7.64 -9.53 7.52
CA SER A 41 -7.87 -10.61 6.55
C SER A 41 -8.62 -10.11 5.31
N SER A 42 -9.39 -9.04 5.45
CA SER A 42 -10.20 -8.46 4.39
C SER A 42 -10.17 -6.93 4.42
N VAL A 43 -10.32 -6.31 3.25
CA VAL A 43 -10.50 -4.85 3.12
C VAL A 43 -11.78 -4.37 3.83
N PHE A 44 -12.76 -5.26 4.00
CA PHE A 44 -14.02 -4.97 4.70
C PHE A 44 -13.86 -4.91 6.23
N ASP A 45 -12.70 -5.30 6.76
CA ASP A 45 -12.40 -5.21 8.20
C ASP A 45 -11.78 -3.85 8.58
N LEU A 46 -11.57 -2.96 7.62
CA LEU A 46 -11.01 -1.62 7.82
C LEU A 46 -12.05 -0.67 8.40
N ASN A 47 -11.59 0.28 9.22
CA ASN A 47 -12.43 1.43 9.58
C ASN A 47 -12.38 2.49 8.47
N ASP A 48 -13.29 3.47 8.55
CA ASP A 48 -13.43 4.51 7.53
C ASP A 48 -12.15 5.33 7.31
N ASP A 49 -11.40 5.65 8.37
CA ASP A 49 -10.14 6.40 8.27
C ASP A 49 -9.07 5.61 7.52
N GLU A 50 -8.91 4.32 7.85
CA GLU A 50 -7.97 3.43 7.18
C GLU A 50 -8.33 3.25 5.71
N TYR A 51 -9.61 3.02 5.42
CA TYR A 51 -10.12 2.85 4.06
C TYR A 51 -9.84 4.12 3.24
N ASN A 52 -10.20 5.30 3.76
CA ASN A 52 -9.96 6.57 3.09
C ASN A 52 -8.46 6.83 2.85
N HIS A 53 -7.61 6.57 3.84
CA HIS A 53 -6.18 6.79 3.71
C HIS A 53 -5.48 5.84 2.74
N ILE A 54 -6.00 4.64 2.52
CA ILE A 54 -5.53 3.75 1.45
C ILE A 54 -5.75 4.40 0.08
N PHE A 55 -6.95 4.96 -0.18
CA PHE A 55 -7.24 5.63 -1.45
C PHE A 55 -6.53 6.97 -1.64
N ILE A 56 -6.25 7.69 -0.55
CA ILE A 56 -5.36 8.86 -0.59
C ILE A 56 -3.96 8.42 -1.04
N LEU A 57 -3.39 7.38 -0.41
CA LEU A 57 -2.07 6.87 -0.77
C LEU A 57 -2.00 6.37 -2.22
N LEU A 58 -3.07 5.74 -2.74
CA LEU A 58 -3.15 5.35 -4.15
C LEU A 58 -2.97 6.55 -5.10
N ARG A 59 -3.57 7.70 -4.78
CA ARG A 59 -3.43 8.93 -5.59
C ARG A 59 -2.00 9.46 -5.55
N ASP A 60 -1.36 9.42 -4.39
CA ASP A 60 0.02 9.89 -4.20
C ASP A 60 1.01 8.99 -4.94
N VAL A 61 0.86 7.67 -4.83
CA VAL A 61 1.68 6.69 -5.56
C VAL A 61 1.53 6.87 -7.07
N LYS A 62 0.31 7.08 -7.58
CA LYS A 62 0.11 7.35 -9.01
C LYS A 62 0.92 8.56 -9.48
N LYS A 63 0.96 9.67 -8.73
CA LYS A 63 1.76 10.85 -9.08
C LYS A 63 3.24 10.51 -9.13
N ILE A 64 3.76 9.86 -8.08
CA ILE A 64 5.16 9.43 -7.99
C ILE A 64 5.57 8.54 -9.18
N LEU A 65 4.68 7.63 -9.61
CA LEU A 65 4.95 6.74 -10.73
C LEU A 65 4.92 7.44 -12.10
N LEU A 66 4.16 8.53 -12.24
CA LEU A 66 4.07 9.31 -13.48
C LEU A 66 5.15 10.39 -13.59
N GLU A 67 5.70 10.84 -12.46
CA GLU A 67 6.83 11.77 -12.40
C GLU A 67 8.20 11.09 -12.61
N LYS A 68 8.24 9.75 -12.64
CA LYS A 68 9.42 8.91 -12.92
C LYS A 68 9.52 8.47 -14.38
#